data_AF-A0A7J8M770-F1
#
_entry.id   AF-A0A7J8M770-F1
#
_cell.length_a   1.000
_cell.length_b   1.000
_cell.length_c   1.000
_cell.angle_alpha   90.00
_cell.angle_beta   90.00
_cell.angle_gamma   90.00
#
_symmetry.space_group_name_H-M   'P 1'
#
loop_
_entity.id
_entity.type
_entity.pdbx_description
1 polymer ?
#
loop_
_entity_poly.entity_id
_entity_poly.type
_entity_poly.pdbx_seq_one_letter_code
_entity_poly.pdbx_strand_id
1 'polypeptide(L)'
;MVIDLLGPSLEDLFNYCSRKLSLKTVLMLADQLINRVEYMHSRGFLHRDIKPDNFLMGLGRKANQVYVIDYGLAKKYRDLQTHKHIPYR
;
A
#
# COMPACT_ATOMS: atom_id res chain seq x y z
N MET A 1 -19.50 0.00 5.15
CA MET A 1 -18.65 0.42 4.03
C MET A 1 -18.61 -0.72 3.02
N VAL A 2 -18.99 -0.50 1.77
CA VAL A 2 -18.86 -1.49 0.68
C VAL A 2 -17.69 -1.04 -0.19
N ILE A 3 -16.75 -1.94 -0.47
CA ILE A 3 -15.53 -1.67 -1.25
C ILE A 3 -15.32 -2.75 -2.30
N ASP A 4 -14.49 -2.44 -3.30
CA ASP A 4 -14.12 -3.38 -4.36
C ASP A 4 -13.44 -4.64 -3.78
N LEU A 5 -13.83 -5.80 -4.29
CA LEU A 5 -13.14 -7.05 -4.00
C LEU A 5 -11.79 -7.09 -4.70
N LEU A 6 -10.74 -7.41 -3.94
CA LEU A 6 -9.37 -7.57 -4.42
C LEU A 6 -8.91 -9.03 -4.29
N GLY A 7 -7.72 -9.30 -4.84
CA GLY A 7 -7.05 -10.59 -4.72
C GLY A 7 -6.33 -10.77 -3.38
N PRO A 8 -5.48 -11.80 -3.26
CA PRO A 8 -4.77 -12.11 -2.03
C PRO A 8 -3.80 -10.99 -1.62
N SER A 9 -3.50 -10.93 -0.32
CA SER A 9 -2.50 -10.02 0.23
C SER A 9 -1.08 -10.47 -0.13
N LEU A 10 -0.09 -9.58 0.05
CA LEU A 10 1.31 -9.94 -0.11
C LEU A 10 1.76 -10.94 0.98
N GLU A 11 1.16 -10.94 2.17
CA GLU A 11 1.44 -11.97 3.20
C GLU A 11 0.94 -13.35 2.75
N ASP A 12 -0.28 -13.43 2.19
CA ASP A 12 -0.84 -14.68 1.65
C ASP A 12 0.06 -15.24 0.54
N LEU A 13 0.49 -14.39 -0.40
CA LEU A 13 1.37 -14.77 -1.50
C LEU A 13 2.77 -15.15 -0.99
N PHE A 14 3.28 -14.46 0.03
CA PHE A 14 4.55 -14.81 0.65
C PHE A 14 4.49 -16.21 1.27
N ASN A 15 3.42 -16.52 1.99
CA ASN A 15 3.19 -17.85 2.57
C ASN A 15 2.99 -18.92 1.49
N TYR A 16 2.24 -18.62 0.42
CA TYR A 16 2.10 -19.50 -0.74
C TYR A 16 3.45 -19.84 -1.39
N CYS A 17 4.37 -18.88 -1.46
CA CYS A 17 5.73 -19.07 -1.94
C CYS A 17 6.69 -19.64 -0.88
N SER A 18 6.19 -20.33 0.16
CA SER A 18 7.02 -20.91 1.24
C SER A 18 7.93 -19.87 1.91
N ARG A 19 7.42 -18.66 2.08
CA ARG A 19 8.11 -17.51 2.71
C ARG A 19 9.42 -17.14 2.02
N LYS A 20 9.49 -17.33 0.70
CA LYS A 20 10.62 -16.90 -0.13
C LYS A 20 10.10 -16.29 -1.43
N LEU A 21 10.53 -15.06 -1.70
CA LEU A 21 10.31 -14.42 -3.00
C LEU A 21 11.65 -14.30 -3.73
N SER A 22 11.61 -14.41 -5.05
CA SER A 22 12.79 -14.13 -5.87
C SER A 22 13.15 -12.63 -5.80
N LEU A 23 14.42 -12.29 -6.01
CA LEU A 23 14.85 -10.89 -6.10
C LEU A 23 14.04 -10.12 -7.15
N LYS A 24 13.78 -10.72 -8.31
CA LYS A 24 12.94 -10.13 -9.36
C LYS A 24 11.56 -9.74 -8.83
N THR A 25 10.90 -10.65 -8.12
CA THR A 25 9.57 -10.40 -7.54
C THR A 25 9.62 -9.28 -6.49
N VAL A 26 10.63 -9.30 -5.61
CA VAL A 26 10.81 -8.26 -4.59
C VAL A 26 10.99 -6.88 -5.24
N LEU A 27 11.83 -6.76 -6.28
CA LEU A 27 12.06 -5.50 -6.97
C LEU A 27 10.80 -4.98 -7.70
N MET A 28 10.06 -5.88 -8.37
CA MET A 28 8.80 -5.52 -9.02
C MET A 28 7.73 -5.04 -8.03
N LEU A 29 7.67 -5.65 -6.84
CA LEU A 29 6.77 -5.21 -5.78
C LEU A 29 7.24 -3.87 -5.20
N ALA A 30 8.53 -3.73 -4.88
CA ALA A 30 9.10 -2.51 -4.29
C ALA A 30 8.79 -1.26 -5.12
N ASP A 31 8.94 -1.35 -6.45
CA ASP A 31 8.59 -0.27 -7.37
C ASP A 31 7.13 0.19 -7.20
N GLN A 32 6.18 -0.74 -7.17
CA GLN A 32 4.77 -0.41 -6.98
C GLN A 32 4.47 0.09 -5.56
N LEU A 33 5.06 -0.52 -4.53
CA LEU A 33 4.83 -0.16 -3.13
C LEU A 33 5.25 1.28 -2.84
N ILE A 34 6.43 1.68 -3.33
CA ILE A 34 6.93 3.05 -3.21
C ILE A 34 5.95 4.02 -3.88
N ASN A 35 5.54 3.73 -5.12
CA ASN A 35 4.58 4.55 -5.86
C ASN A 35 3.23 4.69 -5.11
N ARG A 36 2.76 3.64 -4.41
CA ARG A 36 1.51 3.73 -3.62
C ARG A 36 1.66 4.62 -2.38
N VAL A 37 2.75 4.46 -1.66
CA VAL A 37 3.04 5.26 -0.47
C VAL A 37 3.25 6.73 -0.86
N GLU A 38 4.01 6.98 -1.93
CA GLU A 38 4.22 8.31 -2.48
C GLU A 38 2.89 8.96 -2.90
N TYR A 39 2.02 8.22 -3.59
CA TYR A 39 0.70 8.72 -3.95
C TYR A 39 -0.09 9.15 -2.71
N MET A 40 -0.14 8.33 -1.66
CA MET A 40 -0.83 8.69 -0.42
C MET A 40 -0.21 9.95 0.23
N HIS A 41 1.12 10.03 0.26
CA HIS A 41 1.84 11.19 0.79
C HIS A 41 1.57 12.46 -0.01
N SER A 42 1.43 12.35 -1.34
CA SER A 42 1.04 13.47 -2.22
C SER A 42 -0.34 14.03 -1.87
N ARG A 43 -1.25 13.16 -1.38
CA ARG A 43 -2.58 13.52 -0.85
C ARG A 43 -2.56 14.04 0.59
N GLY A 44 -1.38 14.20 1.21
CA GLY A 44 -1.23 14.82 2.53
C GLY A 44 -1.49 13.88 3.71
N PHE A 45 -1.56 12.57 3.48
CA PHE A 45 -1.79 11.55 4.51
C PHE A 45 -0.60 10.61 4.64
N LEU A 46 -0.37 10.12 5.86
CA LEU A 46 0.48 8.98 6.16
C LEU A 46 -0.40 7.75 6.40
N HIS A 47 0.01 6.59 5.90
CA HIS A 47 -0.71 5.32 6.16
C HIS A 47 -0.59 4.88 7.61
N ARG A 48 0.63 4.92 8.15
CA ARG A 48 1.04 4.50 9.50
C ARG A 48 0.87 3.00 9.83
N ASP A 49 0.31 2.20 8.93
CA ASP A 49 0.23 0.73 9.08
C ASP A 49 0.74 0.01 7.82
N ILE A 50 2.02 0.19 7.52
CA ILE A 50 2.67 -0.41 6.34
C ILE A 50 3.12 -1.83 6.71
N LYS A 51 2.43 -2.84 6.18
CA LYS A 51 2.72 -4.26 6.37
C LYS A 51 2.16 -5.09 5.20
N PRO A 52 2.68 -6.30 4.91
CA PRO A 52 2.28 -7.10 3.75
C PRO A 52 0.77 -7.39 3.67
N ASP A 53 0.09 -7.53 4.80
CA ASP A 53 -1.37 -7.75 4.89
C ASP A 53 -2.19 -6.62 4.25
N ASN A 54 -1.69 -5.39 4.31
CA ASN A 54 -2.40 -4.21 3.80
C ASN A 54 -2.11 -3.92 2.32
N PHE A 55 -1.35 -4.79 1.65
CA PHE A 55 -1.09 -4.71 0.22
C PHE A 55 -1.68 -5.91 -0.49
N LEU A 56 -2.66 -5.68 -1.36
CA LEU A 56 -3.39 -6.73 -2.07
C LEU A 56 -3.13 -6.66 -3.57
N MET A 57 -3.10 -7.82 -4.23
CA MET A 57 -3.09 -7.86 -5.69
C MET A 57 -4.48 -7.57 -6.25
N GLY A 58 -4.55 -7.00 -7.45
CA GLY A 58 -5.81 -6.86 -8.17
C GLY A 58 -6.36 -8.21 -8.68
N LEU A 59 -7.53 -8.16 -9.29
CA LEU A 59 -8.17 -9.32 -9.93
C LEU A 59 -8.21 -9.17 -11.46
N GLY A 60 -8.28 -10.31 -12.17
CA GLY A 60 -8.45 -10.36 -13.62
C GLY A 60 -7.40 -9.54 -14.38
N ARG A 61 -7.84 -8.55 -15.15
CA ARG A 61 -6.94 -7.68 -15.95
C ARG A 61 -5.99 -6.82 -15.10
N LYS A 62 -6.26 -6.67 -13.79
CA LYS A 62 -5.43 -5.89 -12.86
C LYS A 62 -4.60 -6.78 -11.92
N ALA A 63 -4.47 -8.07 -12.22
CA ALA A 63 -3.77 -9.03 -11.36
C ALA A 63 -2.28 -8.72 -11.15
N ASN A 64 -1.67 -7.90 -12.01
CA ASN A 64 -0.28 -7.42 -11.87
C ASN A 64 -0.15 -6.11 -11.07
N GLN A 65 -1.27 -5.56 -10.58
CA GLN A 65 -1.31 -4.29 -9.86
C GLN A 65 -1.44 -4.51 -8.36
N VAL A 66 -0.57 -3.88 -7.57
CA VAL A 66 -0.66 -3.83 -6.11
C VAL A 66 -1.60 -2.69 -5.67
N TYR A 67 -2.42 -2.93 -4.66
CA TYR A 67 -3.35 -2.00 -4.02
C TYR A 67 -3.01 -1.84 -2.54
N VAL A 68 -3.35 -0.69 -1.96
CA VAL A 68 -3.22 -0.42 -0.52
C VAL A 68 -4.61 -0.33 0.10
N ILE A 69 -4.81 -1.06 1.19
CA ILE A 69 -6.05 -1.09 1.95
C ILE A 69 -5.81 -0.66 3.41
N ASP A 70 -6.90 -0.56 4.16
CA ASP A 70 -6.91 -0.25 5.60
C ASP A 70 -6.27 1.09 5.98
N TYR A 71 -7.03 2.16 5.71
CA TYR A 71 -6.70 3.51 6.12
C TYR A 71 -7.15 3.83 7.55
N GLY A 72 -7.51 2.83 8.38
CA GLY A 72 -8.05 3.04 9.72
C GLY A 72 -7.08 3.76 10.66
N LEU A 73 -5.77 3.61 10.43
CA LEU A 73 -4.71 4.28 11.16
C LEU A 73 -4.12 5.48 10.40
N ALA A 74 -4.66 5.87 9.25
CA ALA A 74 -4.12 6.97 8.46
C ALA A 74 -4.20 8.31 9.23
N LYS A 75 -3.23 9.20 8.99
CA LYS A 75 -3.20 10.53 9.64
C LYS A 75 -2.75 11.60 8.65
N LYS A 76 -3.47 12.73 8.62
CA LYS A 76 -3.05 13.91 7.86
C LYS A 76 -1.75 14.45 8.48
N TYR A 77 -0.71 14.57 7.66
CA TYR A 77 0.59 15.10 8.11
C TYR A 77 0.93 16.45 7.49
N ARG A 78 0.26 16.81 6.39
CA ARG A 78 0.52 18.04 5.66
C ARG A 78 -0.79 18.69 5.25
N ASP A 79 -0.88 20.00 5.40
CA ASP A 79 -1.99 20.75 4.82
C ASP A 79 -1.86 20.80 3.29
N LEU A 80 -2.94 20.54 2.56
CA LEU A 80 -2.88 20.42 1.09
C LEU A 80 -2.81 21.77 0.37
N GLN A 81 -3.21 22.86 1.02
CA GLN A 81 -3.18 24.20 0.41
C GLN A 81 -1.83 24.87 0.68
N THR A 82 -1.38 24.83 1.93
CA THR A 82 -0.15 25.50 2.36
C THR A 82 1.09 24.62 2.22
N HIS A 83 0.90 23.31 2.00
CA HIS A 83 1.96 22.30 2.01
C HIS A 83 2.79 22.28 3.31
N LYS A 84 2.31 22.90 4.40
CA LYS A 84 3.00 22.91 5.70
C LYS A 84 2.70 21.62 6.47
N HIS A 85 3.73 21.10 7.12
CA HIS A 85 3.60 19.95 8.01
C HIS A 85 2.74 20.32 9.23
N ILE A 86 1.84 19.42 9.63
CA ILE A 86 0.99 19.57 10.81
C ILE A 86 1.85 19.16 12.02
N PRO A 87 2.11 20.06 12.99
CA PRO A 87 2.92 19.72 14.15
C PRO A 87 2.39 18.51 14.91
N TYR A 88 3.30 17.74 15.50
CA TYR A 88 2.92 16.66 16.41
C TYR A 88 2.17 17.25 17.61
N ARG A 89 1.05 16.61 17.99
CA ARG A 89 0.27 16.89 19.20
C ARG A 89 0.31 15.66 20.07
#